data_AF-A0A420XQD4-F1
#
_entry.id   AF-A0A420XQD4-F1
#
_cell.length_a   1.000
_cell.length_b   1.000
_cell.length_c   1.000
_cell.angle_alpha   90.00
_cell.angle_beta   90.00
_cell.angle_gamma   90.00
#
_symmetry.space_group_name_H-M   'P 1'
#
loop_
_entity.id
_entity.type
_entity.pdbx_description
1 polymer ?
#
loop_
_entity_poly.entity_id
_entity_poly.type
_entity_poly.pdbx_seq_one_letter_code
_entity_poly.pdbx_strand_id
1 'polypeptide(L)'
;MSGGTGAVAVHWEVRGGAGGVRARGDDLLALARTCAAVADVLADAARDLAAAALDPELAAGAVLSPGTAVAAEDALLRAARLLLGAAWSAGELAARLRLALQTYRGADAVLHGLVQAAATATGAVVGAAAPLVVLPLATAVVVDAAVHGRPVAAGGLASRAADEVLGHPRAVEALAAGAAGVLDGVALWFPPALLLAAPGSYGGDAAAVSALLPERTVVVRRVGGSAPRPAATSPAELLRDLAGDPALHPGGGATLTVTRLVGPDGQERWVVGLPGTVSWSPRAGAEPRDLTSDVRLVARRDNAYADGVVLALRRAGVPPGAQLLLVGHSEGGLVATALAADPRMRRYDVEAVLVAGAPAARMPASGAAVLALEGTADPVPALDGLRNPDRPRLTTARFSGRGGASPHGLDTYAAAAAQLPVGDPSVAGWLAVAGPWLAPGSSAETSRWSVRRVGPRAAP
;
A
#
# COMPACT_ATOMS: atom_id res chain seq x y z
N MET A 1 9.56 -2.54 46.19
CA MET A 1 10.13 -1.93 44.97
C MET A 1 9.26 -2.35 43.80
N SER A 2 8.40 -1.44 43.35
CA SER A 2 7.43 -1.62 42.26
C SER A 2 8.15 -1.55 40.91
N GLY A 3 8.23 -2.68 40.20
CA GLY A 3 8.71 -2.73 38.83
C GLY A 3 7.66 -2.19 37.87
N GLY A 4 7.75 -0.91 37.53
CA GLY A 4 6.97 -0.33 36.45
C GLY A 4 7.40 -0.93 35.12
N THR A 5 6.49 -1.59 34.42
CA THR A 5 6.65 -1.95 33.00
C THR A 5 6.63 -0.66 32.20
N GLY A 6 7.80 -0.06 31.99
CA GLY A 6 7.97 1.07 31.07
C GLY A 6 7.50 0.65 29.68
N ALA A 7 6.42 1.26 29.20
CA ALA A 7 5.99 1.13 27.83
C ALA A 7 7.16 1.58 26.93
N VAL A 8 7.72 0.66 26.16
CA VAL A 8 8.76 0.99 25.17
C VAL A 8 8.09 1.91 24.16
N ALA A 9 8.56 3.16 24.08
CA ALA A 9 8.03 4.14 23.15
C ALA A 9 8.11 3.60 21.71
N VAL A 10 6.97 3.53 21.03
CA VAL A 10 6.92 3.16 19.62
C VAL A 10 7.36 4.38 18.80
N HIS A 11 8.44 4.23 18.04
CA HIS A 11 8.87 5.27 17.11
C HIS A 11 8.22 5.04 15.74
N TRP A 12 7.67 6.10 15.15
CA TRP A 12 6.97 6.07 13.87
C TRP A 12 7.74 6.81 12.78
N GLU A 13 7.75 6.23 11.58
CA GLU A 13 8.15 6.87 10.34
C GLU A 13 6.95 6.82 9.39
N VAL A 14 6.40 7.99 9.03
CA VAL A 14 5.26 8.08 8.10
C VAL A 14 5.73 8.60 6.74
N ARG A 15 5.28 7.97 5.66
CA ARG A 15 5.58 8.35 4.27
C ARG A 15 4.33 8.28 3.39
N GLY A 16 4.34 9.02 2.28
CA GLY A 16 3.19 9.09 1.38
C GLY A 16 2.00 9.81 2.01
N GLY A 17 0.81 9.62 1.46
CA GLY A 17 -0.41 10.31 1.92
C GLY A 17 -0.36 11.82 1.67
N ALA A 18 -1.08 12.57 2.50
CA ALA A 18 -1.18 14.04 2.42
C ALA A 18 0.17 14.77 2.65
N GLY A 19 1.07 14.19 3.42
CA GLY A 19 2.42 14.70 3.70
C GLY A 19 3.50 14.20 2.74
N GLY A 20 3.17 13.31 1.79
CA GLY A 20 4.12 12.67 0.89
C GLY A 20 4.79 13.63 -0.10
N VAL A 21 6.00 13.29 -0.53
CA VAL A 21 6.77 14.07 -1.53
C VAL A 21 6.00 14.18 -2.84
N ARG A 22 5.33 13.10 -3.28
CA ARG A 22 4.51 13.16 -4.49
C ARG A 22 3.30 14.07 -4.33
N ALA A 23 2.61 14.02 -3.19
CA ALA A 23 1.46 14.90 -2.92
C ALA A 23 1.88 16.38 -2.96
N ARG A 24 2.95 16.74 -2.23
CA ARG A 24 3.51 18.09 -2.26
C ARG A 24 3.97 18.50 -3.66
N GLY A 25 4.56 17.58 -4.41
CA GLY A 25 4.97 17.83 -5.80
C GLY A 25 3.79 18.10 -6.73
N ASP A 26 2.66 17.41 -6.54
CA ASP A 26 1.43 17.63 -7.29
C ASP A 26 0.80 18.98 -6.92
N ASP A 27 0.86 19.39 -5.64
CA ASP A 27 0.43 20.71 -5.18
C ASP A 27 1.30 21.84 -5.79
N LEU A 28 2.62 21.66 -5.84
CA LEU A 28 3.54 22.59 -6.50
C LEU A 28 3.24 22.71 -7.99
N LEU A 29 2.90 21.61 -8.67
CA LEU A 29 2.47 21.63 -10.07
C LEU A 29 1.12 22.32 -10.26
N ALA A 30 0.18 22.11 -9.34
CA ALA A 30 -1.11 22.80 -9.37
C ALA A 30 -0.90 24.31 -9.22
N LEU A 31 -0.10 24.73 -8.23
CA LEU A 31 0.24 26.14 -8.03
C LEU A 31 0.96 26.73 -9.25
N ALA A 32 1.93 26.02 -9.83
CA ALA A 32 2.63 26.49 -11.02
C ALA A 32 1.69 26.67 -12.23
N ARG A 33 0.68 25.80 -12.38
CA ARG A 33 -0.35 25.95 -13.41
C ARG A 33 -1.24 27.17 -13.14
N THR A 34 -1.65 27.38 -11.89
CA THR A 34 -2.43 28.57 -11.50
C THR A 34 -1.65 29.86 -11.75
N CYS A 35 -0.38 29.93 -11.35
CA CYS A 35 0.47 31.10 -11.60
C CYS A 35 0.66 31.37 -13.10
N ALA A 36 0.85 30.34 -13.92
CA ALA A 36 0.95 30.49 -15.37
C ALA A 36 -0.36 31.02 -15.98
N ALA A 37 -1.51 30.46 -15.57
CA ALA A 37 -2.81 30.92 -16.05
C ALA A 37 -3.08 32.38 -15.66
N VAL A 38 -2.69 32.79 -14.44
CA VAL A 38 -2.77 34.21 -14.01
C VAL A 38 -1.85 35.09 -14.86
N ALA A 39 -0.64 34.62 -15.17
CA ALA A 39 0.28 35.37 -16.04
C ALA A 39 -0.32 35.62 -17.43
N ASP A 40 -0.94 34.60 -18.03
CA ASP A 40 -1.59 34.70 -19.34
C ASP A 40 -2.75 35.71 -19.29
N VAL A 41 -3.65 35.61 -18.30
CA VAL A 41 -4.77 36.55 -18.14
C VAL A 41 -4.29 38.00 -17.98
N LEU A 42 -3.25 38.23 -17.18
CA LEU A 42 -2.69 39.57 -16.96
C LEU A 42 -2.00 40.13 -18.21
N ALA A 43 -1.29 39.28 -18.97
CA ALA A 43 -0.66 39.67 -20.22
C ALA A 43 -1.70 40.02 -21.29
N ASP A 44 -2.80 39.27 -21.36
CA ASP A 44 -3.91 39.52 -22.27
C ASP A 44 -4.58 40.87 -21.96
N ALA A 45 -4.91 41.12 -20.69
CA ALA A 45 -5.46 42.39 -20.25
C ALA A 45 -4.50 43.58 -20.49
N ALA A 46 -3.18 43.38 -20.32
CA ALA A 46 -2.19 44.41 -20.64
C ALA A 46 -2.17 44.75 -22.14
N ARG A 47 -2.32 43.75 -23.02
CA ARG A 47 -2.41 43.95 -24.47
C ARG A 47 -3.68 44.71 -24.85
N ASP A 48 -4.81 44.39 -24.24
CA ASP A 48 -6.08 45.06 -24.52
C ASP A 48 -6.03 46.54 -24.09
N LEU A 49 -5.44 46.85 -22.92
CA LEU A 49 -5.24 48.23 -22.48
C LEU A 49 -4.27 49.01 -23.36
N ALA A 50 -3.19 48.36 -23.82
CA ALA A 50 -2.25 48.99 -24.75
C ALA A 50 -2.89 49.26 -26.12
N ALA A 51 -3.74 48.34 -26.61
CA ALA A 51 -4.51 48.54 -27.82
C ALA A 51 -5.52 49.70 -27.68
N ALA A 52 -6.22 49.77 -26.54
CA ALA A 52 -7.14 50.87 -26.25
C ALA A 52 -6.44 52.23 -26.14
N ALA A 53 -5.20 52.28 -25.64
CA ALA A 53 -4.41 53.51 -25.60
C ALA A 53 -4.01 54.02 -27.01
N LEU A 54 -3.95 53.11 -27.99
CA LEU A 54 -3.64 53.41 -29.39
C LEU A 54 -4.89 53.52 -30.26
N ASP A 55 -6.08 53.55 -29.65
CA ASP A 55 -7.34 53.57 -30.37
C ASP A 55 -7.55 54.91 -31.12
N PRO A 56 -7.87 54.89 -32.41
CA PRO A 56 -8.13 56.10 -33.19
C PRO A 56 -9.27 56.99 -32.63
N GLU A 57 -10.27 56.41 -31.97
CA GLU A 57 -11.36 57.17 -31.35
C GLU A 57 -10.87 57.98 -30.14
N LEU A 58 -9.94 57.42 -29.36
CA LEU A 58 -9.28 58.14 -28.27
C LEU A 58 -8.48 59.34 -28.82
N ALA A 59 -7.77 59.13 -29.93
CA ALA A 59 -7.04 60.19 -30.62
C ALA A 59 -7.97 61.28 -31.19
N ALA A 60 -9.13 60.90 -31.73
CA ALA A 60 -10.14 61.85 -32.20
C ALA A 60 -10.69 62.71 -31.05
N GLY A 61 -10.83 62.15 -29.84
CA GLY A 61 -11.24 62.87 -28.63
C GLY A 61 -10.29 64.00 -28.22
N ALA A 62 -9.01 63.94 -28.62
CA ALA A 62 -8.04 65.00 -28.34
C ALA A 62 -8.38 66.33 -29.01
N VAL A 63 -9.16 66.32 -30.10
CA VAL A 63 -9.65 67.54 -30.77
C VAL A 63 -10.63 68.31 -29.88
N LEU A 64 -11.46 67.59 -29.12
CA LEU A 64 -12.47 68.18 -28.24
C LEU A 64 -11.90 68.55 -26.87
N SER A 65 -11.00 67.71 -26.33
CA SER A 65 -10.40 67.93 -25.01
C SER A 65 -9.01 67.29 -24.90
N PRO A 66 -7.94 68.01 -25.28
CA PRO A 66 -6.58 67.48 -25.33
C PRO A 66 -6.08 66.96 -23.98
N GLY A 67 -6.33 67.70 -22.91
CA GLY A 67 -5.86 67.34 -21.57
C GLY A 67 -6.47 66.04 -21.05
N THR A 68 -7.74 65.79 -21.36
CA THR A 68 -8.45 64.58 -20.93
C THR A 68 -8.01 63.36 -21.73
N ALA A 69 -7.75 63.52 -23.03
CA ALA A 69 -7.22 62.46 -23.89
C ALA A 69 -5.82 62.01 -23.44
N VAL A 70 -4.91 62.95 -23.17
CA VAL A 70 -3.56 62.63 -22.67
C VAL A 70 -3.63 61.94 -21.31
N ALA A 71 -4.50 62.39 -20.40
CA ALA A 71 -4.66 61.76 -19.09
C ALA A 71 -5.19 60.32 -19.20
N ALA A 72 -6.11 60.05 -20.13
CA ALA A 72 -6.65 58.72 -20.39
C ALA A 72 -5.60 57.79 -21.00
N GLU A 73 -4.87 58.23 -22.03
CA GLU A 73 -3.79 57.47 -22.66
C GLU A 73 -2.71 57.09 -21.64
N ASP A 74 -2.26 58.06 -20.84
CA ASP A 74 -1.25 57.86 -19.81
C ASP A 74 -1.74 56.93 -18.68
N ALA A 75 -3.02 56.99 -18.31
CA ALA A 75 -3.63 56.03 -17.38
C ALA A 75 -3.67 54.59 -17.94
N LEU A 76 -4.07 54.42 -19.19
CA LEU A 76 -4.12 53.12 -19.88
C LEU A 76 -2.72 52.50 -20.02
N LEU A 77 -1.74 53.28 -20.47
CA LEU A 77 -0.35 52.83 -20.62
C LEU A 77 0.29 52.50 -19.27
N ARG A 78 0.03 53.27 -18.21
CA ARG A 78 0.47 52.93 -16.85
C ARG A 78 -0.13 51.62 -16.37
N ALA A 79 -1.44 51.44 -16.53
CA ALA A 79 -2.12 50.22 -16.14
C ALA A 79 -1.58 49.01 -16.92
N ALA A 80 -1.39 49.12 -18.24
CA ALA A 80 -0.81 48.08 -19.07
C ALA A 80 0.59 47.67 -18.59
N ARG A 81 1.47 48.63 -18.25
CA ARG A 81 2.82 48.35 -17.73
C ARG A 81 2.79 47.64 -16.38
N LEU A 82 1.89 48.03 -15.47
CA LEU A 82 1.72 47.38 -14.17
C LEU A 82 1.23 45.93 -14.32
N LEU A 83 0.25 45.69 -15.19
CA LEU A 83 -0.24 44.35 -15.48
C LEU A 83 0.83 43.47 -16.13
N LEU A 84 1.63 44.01 -17.05
CA LEU A 84 2.75 43.29 -17.66
C LEU A 84 3.82 42.89 -16.63
N GLY A 85 4.15 43.79 -15.69
CA GLY A 85 5.07 43.49 -14.59
C GLY A 85 4.55 42.39 -13.65
N ALA A 86 3.24 42.42 -13.35
CA ALA A 86 2.58 41.37 -12.56
C ALA A 86 2.54 40.03 -13.31
N ALA A 87 2.25 40.05 -14.62
CA ALA A 87 2.29 38.87 -15.49
C ALA A 87 3.68 38.21 -15.48
N TRP A 88 4.74 39.01 -15.61
CA TRP A 88 6.12 38.52 -15.55
C TRP A 88 6.43 37.84 -14.22
N SER A 89 6.07 38.47 -13.10
CA SER A 89 6.31 37.92 -11.77
C SER A 89 5.56 36.61 -11.54
N ALA A 90 4.32 36.51 -12.00
CA ALA A 90 3.53 35.28 -11.95
C ALA A 90 4.13 34.16 -12.83
N GLY A 91 4.56 34.49 -14.05
CA GLY A 91 5.21 33.55 -14.97
C GLY A 91 6.56 33.06 -14.46
N GLU A 92 7.36 33.95 -13.87
CA GLU A 92 8.64 33.61 -13.24
C GLU A 92 8.46 32.66 -12.05
N LEU A 93 7.48 32.93 -11.19
CA LEU A 93 7.15 32.02 -10.08
C LEU A 93 6.73 30.64 -10.59
N ALA A 94 5.89 30.58 -11.63
CA ALA A 94 5.50 29.32 -12.26
C ALA A 94 6.71 28.53 -12.79
N ALA A 95 7.65 29.20 -13.44
CA ALA A 95 8.87 28.58 -13.96
C ALA A 95 9.77 28.04 -12.84
N ARG A 96 9.99 28.83 -11.77
CA ARG A 96 10.79 28.41 -10.61
C ARG A 96 10.21 27.21 -9.89
N LEU A 97 8.89 27.16 -9.71
CA LEU A 97 8.19 26.02 -9.09
C LEU A 97 8.38 24.73 -9.91
N ARG A 98 8.28 24.80 -11.24
CA ARG A 98 8.52 23.64 -12.13
C ARG A 98 9.97 23.16 -12.08
N LEU A 99 10.93 24.10 -12.11
CA LEU A 99 12.35 23.78 -12.03
C LEU A 99 12.70 23.11 -10.70
N ALA A 100 12.22 23.66 -9.58
CA ALA A 100 12.43 23.06 -8.27
C ALA A 100 11.96 21.60 -8.22
N LEU A 101 10.76 21.32 -8.74
CA LEU A 101 10.23 19.97 -8.78
C LEU A 101 11.03 19.01 -9.67
N GLN A 102 11.52 19.48 -10.83
CA GLN A 102 12.38 18.68 -11.69
C GLN A 102 13.68 18.29 -10.99
N THR A 103 14.31 19.23 -10.28
CA THR A 103 15.54 18.98 -9.52
C THR A 103 15.32 17.98 -8.38
N TYR A 104 14.23 18.12 -7.62
CA TYR A 104 13.87 17.17 -6.56
C TYR A 104 13.64 15.76 -7.11
N ARG A 105 12.84 15.63 -8.18
CA ARG A 105 12.55 14.32 -8.80
C ARG A 105 13.79 13.66 -9.40
N GLY A 106 14.70 14.45 -9.97
CA GLY A 106 15.96 13.97 -10.53
C GLY A 106 16.90 13.42 -9.45
N ALA A 107 17.05 14.13 -8.33
CA ALA A 107 17.90 13.69 -7.22
C ALA A 107 17.39 12.40 -6.56
N ASP A 108 16.08 12.31 -6.31
CA ASP A 108 15.46 11.12 -5.72
C ASP A 108 15.63 9.88 -6.59
N ALA A 109 15.48 10.01 -7.91
CA ALA A 109 15.62 8.88 -8.83
C ALA A 109 17.04 8.29 -8.80
N VAL A 110 18.07 9.13 -8.76
CA VAL A 110 19.47 8.70 -8.69
C VAL A 110 19.77 8.03 -7.35
N LEU A 111 19.37 8.66 -6.24
CA LEU A 111 19.62 8.12 -4.89
C LEU A 111 18.91 6.77 -4.69
N HIS A 112 17.66 6.65 -5.14
CA HIS A 112 16.91 5.40 -5.03
C HIS A 112 17.56 4.27 -5.85
N GLY A 113 18.03 4.57 -7.06
CA GLY A 113 18.74 3.60 -7.90
C GLY A 113 20.02 3.07 -7.25
N LEU A 114 20.82 3.95 -6.65
CA LEU A 114 22.07 3.57 -5.97
C LEU A 114 21.83 2.70 -4.72
N VAL A 115 20.87 3.08 -3.88
CA VAL A 115 20.52 2.32 -2.66
C VAL A 115 19.99 0.93 -3.03
N GLN A 116 19.12 0.84 -4.03
CA GLN A 116 18.57 -0.43 -4.50
C GLN A 116 19.64 -1.36 -5.07
N ALA A 117 20.57 -0.83 -5.86
CA ALA A 117 21.70 -1.61 -6.40
C ALA A 117 22.58 -2.18 -5.28
N ALA A 118 22.92 -1.37 -4.27
CA ALA A 118 23.74 -1.81 -3.14
C ALA A 118 23.03 -2.88 -2.27
N ALA A 119 21.74 -2.70 -2.04
CA ALA A 119 20.95 -3.61 -1.21
C ALA A 119 20.73 -4.96 -1.92
N THR A 120 20.51 -4.95 -3.24
CA THR A 120 20.41 -6.16 -4.07
C THR A 120 21.74 -6.93 -4.07
N ALA A 121 22.87 -6.25 -4.24
CA ALA A 121 24.19 -6.89 -4.19
C ALA A 121 24.46 -7.54 -2.82
N THR A 122 24.10 -6.86 -1.74
CA THR A 122 24.23 -7.39 -0.37
C THR A 122 23.35 -8.63 -0.16
N GLY A 123 22.10 -8.58 -0.64
CA GLY A 123 21.19 -9.71 -0.62
C GLY A 123 21.74 -10.93 -1.37
N ALA A 124 22.30 -10.73 -2.56
CA ALA A 124 22.88 -11.81 -3.36
C ALA A 124 24.00 -12.56 -2.65
N VAL A 125 24.88 -11.84 -1.94
CA VAL A 125 25.94 -12.46 -1.13
C VAL A 125 25.35 -13.29 0.00
N VAL A 126 24.33 -12.78 0.70
CA VAL A 126 23.64 -13.49 1.78
C VAL A 126 22.93 -14.74 1.27
N GLY A 127 22.19 -14.63 0.17
CA GLY A 127 21.50 -15.75 -0.46
C GLY A 127 22.45 -16.86 -0.91
N ALA A 128 23.60 -16.48 -1.48
CA ALA A 128 24.62 -17.42 -1.90
C ALA A 128 25.26 -18.16 -0.71
N ALA A 129 25.34 -17.52 0.46
CA ALA A 129 25.87 -18.13 1.67
C ALA A 129 24.85 -18.98 2.45
N ALA A 130 23.54 -18.78 2.23
CA ALA A 130 22.48 -19.41 3.03
C ALA A 130 22.54 -20.95 3.07
N PRO A 131 22.78 -21.68 1.97
CA PRO A 131 22.87 -23.14 2.01
C PRO A 131 24.03 -23.64 2.88
N LEU A 132 25.15 -22.91 2.94
CA LEU A 132 26.32 -23.28 3.76
C LEU A 132 26.05 -23.19 5.27
N VAL A 133 25.02 -22.46 5.69
CA VAL A 133 24.60 -22.31 7.10
C VAL A 133 23.40 -23.21 7.42
N VAL A 134 22.41 -23.27 6.51
CA VAL A 134 21.16 -24.03 6.72
C VAL A 134 21.38 -25.54 6.64
N LEU A 135 22.24 -26.04 5.74
CA LEU A 135 22.56 -27.46 5.64
C LEU A 135 23.17 -28.03 6.94
N PRO A 136 24.26 -27.47 7.51
CA PRO A 136 24.81 -27.98 8.76
C PRO A 136 23.84 -27.87 9.94
N LEU A 137 23.03 -26.81 10.02
CA LEU A 137 22.01 -26.66 11.06
C LEU A 137 20.91 -27.72 10.94
N ALA A 138 20.40 -27.95 9.72
CA ALA A 138 19.42 -29.01 9.45
C ALA A 138 20.00 -30.40 9.77
N THR A 139 21.29 -30.60 9.50
CA THR A 139 21.99 -31.85 9.81
C THR A 139 22.10 -32.05 11.33
N ALA A 140 22.44 -31.00 12.08
CA ALA A 140 22.49 -31.03 13.54
C ALA A 140 21.12 -31.35 14.17
N VAL A 141 20.03 -30.79 13.66
CA VAL A 141 18.67 -31.08 14.16
C VAL A 141 18.22 -32.50 13.83
N VAL A 142 18.59 -33.03 12.67
CA VAL A 142 18.33 -34.44 12.31
C VAL A 142 19.10 -35.38 13.24
N VAL A 143 20.36 -35.06 13.54
CA VAL A 143 21.20 -35.84 14.48
C VAL A 143 20.63 -35.77 15.89
N ASP A 144 20.27 -34.59 16.40
CA ASP A 144 19.66 -34.43 17.73
C ASP A 144 18.35 -35.22 17.86
N ALA A 145 17.48 -35.13 16.86
CA ALA A 145 16.21 -35.85 16.86
C ALA A 145 16.41 -37.37 16.76
N ALA A 146 17.42 -37.83 16.02
CA ALA A 146 17.80 -39.24 15.98
C ALA A 146 18.34 -39.74 17.32
N VAL A 147 19.17 -38.94 18.00
CA VAL A 147 19.71 -39.26 19.34
C VAL A 147 18.60 -39.35 20.40
N HIS A 148 17.60 -38.47 20.32
CA HIS A 148 16.52 -38.40 21.32
C HIS A 148 15.22 -39.12 20.90
N GLY A 149 15.25 -39.90 19.81
CA GLY A 149 14.10 -40.68 19.34
C GLY A 149 12.87 -39.85 18.93
N ARG A 150 13.07 -38.60 18.49
CA ARG A 150 11.99 -37.67 18.14
C ARG A 150 11.67 -37.78 16.64
N PRO A 151 10.38 -37.84 16.24
CA PRO A 151 10.02 -37.88 14.83
C PRO A 151 10.38 -36.56 14.13
N VAL A 152 11.11 -36.65 13.02
CA VAL A 152 11.51 -35.51 12.20
C VAL A 152 10.57 -35.39 11.00
N ALA A 153 9.65 -34.44 11.03
CA ALA A 153 8.91 -34.03 9.84
C ALA A 153 9.74 -33.00 9.05
N ALA A 154 9.88 -33.19 7.73
CA ALA A 154 10.64 -32.27 6.87
C ALA A 154 10.18 -30.80 6.99
N GLY A 155 8.89 -30.55 7.25
CA GLY A 155 8.35 -29.21 7.49
C GLY A 155 8.78 -28.58 8.82
N GLY A 156 9.08 -29.38 9.85
CA GLY A 156 9.50 -28.90 11.17
C GLY A 156 10.98 -28.48 11.25
N LEU A 157 11.81 -28.97 10.32
CA LEU A 157 13.21 -28.56 10.19
C LEU A 157 13.32 -27.18 9.55
N ALA A 158 12.57 -26.95 8.47
CA ALA A 158 12.53 -25.67 7.77
C ALA A 158 11.99 -24.55 8.68
N SER A 159 10.96 -24.83 9.49
CA SER A 159 10.39 -23.85 10.42
C SER A 159 11.36 -23.48 11.54
N ARG A 160 12.11 -24.43 12.12
CA ARG A 160 13.09 -24.13 13.18
C ARG A 160 14.31 -23.35 12.66
N ALA A 161 14.82 -23.72 11.48
CA ALA A 161 15.90 -22.97 10.85
C ALA A 161 15.45 -21.55 10.47
N ALA A 162 14.21 -21.40 10.00
CA ALA A 162 13.62 -20.09 9.75
C ALA A 162 13.46 -19.28 11.06
N ASP A 163 12.97 -19.87 12.15
CA ASP A 163 12.82 -19.20 13.44
C ASP A 163 14.16 -18.71 14.01
N GLU A 164 15.23 -19.46 13.82
CA GLU A 164 16.57 -19.12 14.32
C GLU A 164 17.24 -18.02 13.47
N VAL A 165 17.04 -18.04 12.14
CA VAL A 165 17.49 -16.97 11.23
C VAL A 165 16.66 -15.70 11.44
N LEU A 166 15.33 -15.81 11.56
CA LEU A 166 14.42 -14.69 11.81
C LEU A 166 14.55 -14.13 13.25
N GLY A 167 15.12 -14.89 14.17
CA GLY A 167 15.44 -14.45 15.53
C GLY A 167 16.65 -13.51 15.61
N HIS A 168 17.48 -13.43 14.57
CA HIS A 168 18.67 -12.59 14.54
C HIS A 168 18.39 -11.20 13.92
N PRO A 169 18.55 -10.09 14.67
CA PRO A 169 18.24 -8.74 14.19
C PRO A 169 18.97 -8.35 12.90
N ARG A 170 20.25 -8.73 12.78
CA ARG A 170 21.06 -8.46 11.58
C ARG A 170 20.66 -9.30 10.36
N ALA A 171 20.12 -10.50 10.57
CA ALA A 171 19.62 -11.34 9.50
C ALA A 171 18.29 -10.81 8.97
N VAL A 172 17.40 -10.34 9.87
CA VAL A 172 16.16 -9.64 9.50
C VAL A 172 16.46 -8.34 8.76
N GLU A 173 17.43 -7.54 9.20
CA GLU A 173 17.87 -6.33 8.51
C GLU A 173 18.46 -6.61 7.12
N ALA A 174 19.28 -7.65 6.98
CA ALA A 174 19.86 -8.05 5.69
C ALA A 174 18.81 -8.64 4.73
N LEU A 175 17.85 -9.42 5.23
CA LEU A 175 16.71 -9.94 4.47
C LEU A 175 15.77 -8.80 4.05
N ALA A 176 15.45 -7.88 4.94
CA ALA A 176 14.57 -6.75 4.63
C ALA A 176 15.22 -5.72 3.71
N ALA A 177 16.55 -5.54 3.78
CA ALA A 177 17.26 -4.67 2.85
C ALA A 177 17.49 -5.34 1.48
N GLY A 178 17.74 -6.64 1.44
CA GLY A 178 18.24 -7.35 0.25
C GLY A 178 17.37 -8.49 -0.26
N ALA A 179 16.08 -8.57 0.11
CA ALA A 179 15.20 -9.72 -0.19
C ALA A 179 15.26 -10.19 -1.66
N ALA A 180 15.25 -9.25 -2.60
CA ALA A 180 15.39 -9.54 -4.03
C ALA A 180 16.73 -10.23 -4.35
N GLY A 181 17.83 -9.69 -3.83
CA GLY A 181 19.15 -10.28 -3.98
C GLY A 181 19.28 -11.64 -3.29
N VAL A 182 18.66 -11.86 -2.13
CA VAL A 182 18.74 -13.16 -1.43
C VAL A 182 18.21 -14.30 -2.30
N LEU A 183 17.14 -14.06 -3.05
CA LEU A 183 16.63 -15.03 -4.01
C LEU A 183 17.64 -15.28 -5.15
N ASP A 184 18.27 -14.22 -5.67
CA ASP A 184 19.32 -14.33 -6.71
C ASP A 184 20.51 -15.17 -6.21
N GLY A 185 20.92 -14.99 -4.96
CA GLY A 185 22.01 -15.75 -4.36
C GLY A 185 21.69 -17.22 -4.15
N VAL A 186 20.46 -17.54 -3.73
CA VAL A 186 20.00 -18.93 -3.53
C VAL A 186 19.90 -19.66 -4.88
N ALA A 187 19.53 -18.97 -5.96
CA ALA A 187 19.41 -19.53 -7.30
C ALA A 187 20.73 -20.11 -7.84
N LEU A 188 21.88 -19.61 -7.39
CA LEU A 188 23.23 -20.09 -7.78
C LEU A 188 23.50 -21.56 -7.40
N TRP A 189 22.69 -22.14 -6.52
CA TRP A 189 22.84 -23.51 -6.02
C TRP A 189 22.00 -24.55 -6.77
N PHE A 190 21.23 -24.13 -7.76
CA PHE A 190 20.40 -25.02 -8.57
C PHE A 190 20.98 -25.17 -9.99
N PRO A 191 20.83 -26.34 -10.65
CA PRO A 191 21.45 -26.58 -11.95
C PRO A 191 20.87 -25.70 -13.07
N PRO A 192 21.67 -25.32 -14.09
CA PRO A 192 21.31 -24.34 -15.11
C PRO A 192 20.09 -24.69 -15.97
N ALA A 193 19.68 -25.96 -16.02
CA ALA A 193 18.44 -26.38 -16.71
C ALA A 193 17.16 -25.97 -15.97
N LEU A 194 17.20 -25.82 -14.64
CA LEU A 194 16.14 -25.14 -13.87
C LEU A 194 16.23 -23.60 -14.03
N LEU A 195 17.42 -23.08 -14.37
CA LEU A 195 17.63 -21.66 -14.73
C LEU A 195 17.24 -21.32 -16.18
N LEU A 196 17.03 -22.28 -17.10
CA LEU A 196 16.45 -21.98 -18.42
C LEU A 196 14.96 -21.60 -18.35
N ALA A 197 14.34 -21.72 -17.17
CA ALA A 197 13.07 -21.09 -16.80
C ALA A 197 13.25 -19.76 -16.01
N ALA A 198 14.49 -19.28 -15.85
CA ALA A 198 14.85 -18.07 -15.13
C ALA A 198 16.06 -17.36 -15.79
N PRO A 199 15.86 -16.49 -16.79
CA PRO A 199 16.94 -15.67 -17.30
C PRO A 199 17.07 -14.37 -16.49
N GLY A 200 18.30 -14.12 -16.01
CA GLY A 200 18.68 -12.97 -15.20
C GLY A 200 18.69 -11.62 -15.92
N SER A 201 18.83 -10.59 -15.08
CA SER A 201 18.50 -9.18 -15.29
C SER A 201 17.00 -8.91 -15.17
N TYR A 202 16.65 -7.83 -14.49
CA TYR A 202 15.30 -7.35 -14.15
C TYR A 202 14.70 -7.96 -12.88
N GLY A 203 14.08 -7.09 -12.07
CA GLY A 203 13.24 -7.51 -10.96
C GLY A 203 12.32 -8.63 -11.41
N GLY A 204 12.50 -9.82 -10.83
CA GLY A 204 11.97 -11.06 -11.35
C GLY A 204 10.50 -10.96 -11.71
N ASP A 205 10.20 -11.25 -12.98
CA ASP A 205 8.83 -11.38 -13.47
C ASP A 205 8.17 -12.55 -12.73
N ALA A 206 7.52 -12.23 -11.61
CA ALA A 206 6.61 -13.14 -10.93
C ALA A 206 5.53 -13.68 -11.90
N ALA A 207 5.36 -13.05 -13.07
CA ALA A 207 4.62 -13.53 -14.22
C ALA A 207 5.12 -14.87 -14.79
N ALA A 208 6.43 -15.14 -14.84
CA ALA A 208 6.99 -16.39 -15.35
C ALA A 208 6.75 -17.56 -14.39
N VAL A 209 6.92 -17.32 -13.08
CA VAL A 209 6.59 -18.29 -12.02
C VAL A 209 5.08 -18.55 -11.94
N SER A 210 4.27 -17.50 -12.12
CA SER A 210 2.81 -17.57 -12.15
C SER A 210 2.27 -18.41 -13.32
N ALA A 211 2.91 -18.35 -14.49
CA ALA A 211 2.48 -19.09 -15.69
C ALA A 211 2.53 -20.62 -15.54
N LEU A 212 3.32 -21.14 -14.60
CA LEU A 212 3.42 -22.58 -14.31
C LEU A 212 2.35 -23.09 -13.34
N LEU A 213 1.55 -22.20 -12.77
CA LEU A 213 0.53 -22.54 -11.77
C LEU A 213 -0.85 -22.58 -12.45
N PRO A 214 -1.58 -23.71 -12.46
CA PRO A 214 -2.89 -23.79 -13.10
C PRO A 214 -3.95 -22.93 -12.38
N GLU A 215 -4.83 -22.30 -13.16
CA GLU A 215 -6.03 -21.61 -12.67
C GLU A 215 -7.03 -22.62 -12.09
N ARG A 216 -7.72 -22.22 -11.01
CA ARG A 216 -8.74 -23.05 -10.36
C ARG A 216 -9.92 -22.19 -9.95
N THR A 217 -11.12 -22.58 -10.39
CA THR A 217 -12.40 -21.96 -10.00
C THR A 217 -12.57 -22.01 -8.48
N VAL A 218 -13.24 -21.02 -7.89
CA VAL A 218 -13.52 -20.98 -6.45
C VAL A 218 -14.97 -21.22 -6.10
N VAL A 219 -15.18 -21.89 -4.97
CA VAL A 219 -16.49 -22.02 -4.31
C VAL A 219 -16.43 -21.24 -3.01
N VAL A 220 -17.50 -20.47 -2.76
CA VAL A 220 -17.65 -19.62 -1.58
C VAL A 220 -18.88 -20.07 -0.80
N ARG A 221 -18.72 -20.36 0.50
CA ARG A 221 -19.79 -20.80 1.40
C ARG A 221 -19.82 -19.96 2.67
N ARG A 222 -21.00 -19.55 3.10
CA ARG A 222 -21.20 -18.95 4.44
C ARG A 222 -20.92 -20.03 5.48
N VAL A 223 -20.03 -19.73 6.42
CA VAL A 223 -19.62 -20.66 7.50
C VAL A 223 -20.06 -20.17 8.88
N GLY A 224 -20.59 -18.96 8.97
CA GLY A 224 -21.19 -18.46 10.21
C GLY A 224 -21.44 -16.95 10.18
N GLY A 225 -21.66 -16.40 11.37
CA GLY A 225 -21.76 -14.97 11.61
C GLY A 225 -21.81 -14.68 13.11
N SER A 226 -21.88 -13.40 13.46
CA SER A 226 -22.08 -12.92 14.83
C SER A 226 -23.40 -12.16 14.92
N ALA A 227 -24.00 -12.14 16.12
CA ALA A 227 -25.06 -11.19 16.43
C ALA A 227 -24.53 -9.74 16.33
N PRO A 228 -25.42 -8.74 16.20
CA PRO A 228 -25.05 -7.33 16.25
C PRO A 228 -24.28 -7.00 17.53
N ARG A 229 -23.14 -6.31 17.38
CA ARG A 229 -22.28 -5.85 18.46
C ARG A 229 -21.81 -4.42 18.20
N PRO A 230 -21.28 -3.68 19.18
CA PRO A 230 -20.62 -2.41 18.91
C PRO A 230 -19.52 -2.57 17.84
N ALA A 231 -19.49 -1.64 16.89
CA ALA A 231 -18.48 -1.59 15.85
C ALA A 231 -17.11 -1.12 16.40
N ALA A 232 -16.05 -1.45 15.66
CA ALA A 232 -14.72 -0.92 15.91
C ALA A 232 -14.70 0.60 15.75
N THR A 233 -14.06 1.29 16.69
CA THR A 233 -13.92 2.75 16.76
C THR A 233 -12.51 3.23 16.43
N SER A 234 -11.59 2.31 16.15
CA SER A 234 -10.22 2.61 15.78
C SER A 234 -9.63 1.58 14.82
N PRO A 235 -8.55 1.92 14.09
CA PRO A 235 -7.80 0.94 13.28
C PRO A 235 -7.28 -0.24 14.11
N ALA A 236 -6.91 0.02 15.37
CA ALA A 236 -6.47 -1.00 16.31
C ALA A 236 -7.57 -2.02 16.61
N GLU A 237 -8.81 -1.57 16.79
CA GLU A 237 -9.96 -2.44 17.00
C GLU A 237 -10.33 -3.24 15.75
N LEU A 238 -10.23 -2.66 14.55
CA LEU A 238 -10.42 -3.41 13.30
C LEU A 238 -9.42 -4.57 13.17
N LEU A 239 -8.16 -4.33 13.49
CA LEU A 239 -7.13 -5.38 13.48
C LEU A 239 -7.32 -6.38 14.60
N ARG A 240 -7.77 -5.96 15.78
CA ARG A 240 -8.08 -6.85 16.91
C ARG A 240 -9.29 -7.74 16.64
N ASP A 241 -10.32 -7.20 16.00
CA ASP A 241 -11.48 -7.95 15.54
C ASP A 241 -11.07 -9.02 14.51
N LEU A 242 -10.15 -8.67 13.61
CA LEU A 242 -9.59 -9.61 12.64
C LEU A 242 -8.72 -10.68 13.32
N ALA A 243 -7.96 -10.30 14.36
CA ALA A 243 -7.09 -11.20 15.12
C ALA A 243 -7.89 -12.19 15.99
N GLY A 244 -8.95 -11.71 16.64
CA GLY A 244 -9.72 -12.45 17.63
C GLY A 244 -10.80 -13.37 17.05
N ASP A 245 -10.98 -13.42 15.73
CA ASP A 245 -11.96 -14.30 15.10
C ASP A 245 -11.38 -15.70 14.86
N PRO A 246 -11.83 -16.73 15.62
CA PRO A 246 -11.23 -18.06 15.55
C PRO A 246 -11.43 -18.75 14.20
N ALA A 247 -12.42 -18.35 13.41
CA ALA A 247 -12.64 -18.90 12.07
C ALA A 247 -11.56 -18.46 11.06
N LEU A 248 -10.77 -17.44 11.40
CA LEU A 248 -9.72 -16.86 10.55
C LEU A 248 -8.33 -17.42 10.86
N HIS A 249 -8.17 -18.12 11.99
CA HIS A 249 -6.92 -18.74 12.41
C HIS A 249 -6.46 -19.88 11.49
N PRO A 250 -5.16 -20.25 11.54
CA PRO A 250 -4.62 -21.40 10.83
C PRO A 250 -5.38 -22.69 11.20
N GLY A 251 -6.13 -23.25 10.25
CA GLY A 251 -7.01 -24.42 10.45
C GLY A 251 -8.48 -24.17 10.09
N GLY A 252 -8.94 -22.91 10.03
CA GLY A 252 -10.30 -22.53 9.64
C GLY A 252 -10.57 -22.49 8.12
N GLY A 253 -9.59 -22.84 7.29
CA GLY A 253 -9.60 -22.65 5.83
C GLY A 253 -9.52 -21.17 5.42
N ALA A 254 -9.50 -20.83 4.12
CA ALA A 254 -9.61 -19.44 3.65
C ALA A 254 -10.95 -18.80 3.96
N THR A 255 -11.12 -18.35 5.20
CA THR A 255 -12.30 -17.61 5.64
C THR A 255 -12.00 -16.11 5.61
N LEU A 256 -12.98 -15.33 5.14
CA LEU A 256 -13.02 -13.87 5.22
C LEU A 256 -14.25 -13.42 5.99
N THR A 257 -14.24 -12.17 6.47
CA THR A 257 -15.41 -11.54 7.09
C THR A 257 -16.02 -10.48 6.20
N VAL A 258 -17.35 -10.38 6.21
CA VAL A 258 -18.12 -9.28 5.64
C VAL A 258 -19.01 -8.74 6.75
N THR A 259 -18.69 -7.55 7.23
CA THR A 259 -19.35 -6.89 8.35
C THR A 259 -20.21 -5.74 7.85
N ARG A 260 -21.51 -5.82 8.14
CA ARG A 260 -22.45 -4.72 7.93
C ARG A 260 -22.40 -3.79 9.13
N LEU A 261 -22.13 -2.52 8.89
CA LEU A 261 -22.13 -1.44 9.87
C LEU A 261 -23.36 -0.56 9.66
N VAL A 262 -24.05 -0.23 10.75
CA VAL A 262 -25.08 0.82 10.76
C VAL A 262 -24.57 1.93 11.66
N GLY A 263 -24.25 3.07 11.05
CA GLY A 263 -23.75 4.25 11.75
C GLY A 263 -24.83 4.94 12.59
N PRO A 264 -24.45 5.86 13.49
CA PRO A 264 -25.40 6.69 14.24
C PRO A 264 -26.21 7.63 13.33
N ASP A 265 -25.72 7.89 12.11
CA ASP A 265 -26.41 8.60 11.02
C ASP A 265 -27.47 7.73 10.30
N GLY A 266 -27.62 6.47 10.71
CA GLY A 266 -28.50 5.48 10.08
C GLY A 266 -27.97 4.96 8.74
N GLN A 267 -26.77 5.40 8.30
CA GLN A 267 -26.20 4.97 7.04
C GLN A 267 -25.56 3.59 7.17
N GLU A 268 -25.75 2.79 6.13
CA GLU A 268 -25.17 1.46 6.05
C GLU A 268 -23.80 1.51 5.36
N ARG A 269 -22.79 0.92 6.01
CA ARG A 269 -21.42 0.82 5.53
C ARG A 269 -20.94 -0.61 5.72
N TRP A 270 -19.87 -0.99 5.02
CA TRP A 270 -19.39 -2.37 5.07
C TRP A 270 -17.89 -2.44 5.30
N VAL A 271 -17.46 -3.41 6.10
CA VAL A 271 -16.05 -3.76 6.34
C VAL A 271 -15.80 -5.16 5.83
N VAL A 272 -14.71 -5.35 5.08
CA VAL A 272 -14.26 -6.66 4.60
C VAL A 272 -12.94 -7.00 5.26
N GLY A 273 -12.93 -8.02 6.12
CA GLY A 273 -11.73 -8.47 6.82
C GLY A 273 -11.06 -9.65 6.11
N LEU A 274 -9.79 -9.48 5.74
CA LEU A 274 -9.00 -10.41 4.95
C LEU A 274 -7.77 -10.87 5.76
N PRO A 275 -7.79 -12.05 6.40
CA PRO A 275 -6.63 -12.58 7.11
C PRO A 275 -5.51 -13.02 6.16
N GLY A 276 -4.30 -13.20 6.70
CA GLY A 276 -3.08 -13.62 5.98
C GLY A 276 -3.00 -15.12 5.66
N THR A 277 -1.89 -15.58 5.10
CA THR A 277 -1.71 -16.94 4.54
C THR A 277 -1.95 -18.08 5.55
N VAL A 278 -2.57 -19.19 5.11
CA VAL A 278 -2.79 -20.41 5.93
C VAL A 278 -1.82 -21.54 5.59
N SER A 279 -1.25 -21.52 4.38
CA SER A 279 -0.35 -22.57 3.89
C SER A 279 0.87 -22.02 3.16
N TRP A 280 2.07 -22.36 3.65
CA TRP A 280 3.35 -22.00 3.03
C TRP A 280 3.83 -23.04 1.99
N SER A 281 2.94 -23.90 1.50
CA SER A 281 3.28 -24.89 0.48
C SER A 281 3.68 -24.21 -0.84
N PRO A 282 4.84 -24.55 -1.44
CA PRO A 282 5.23 -24.03 -2.76
C PRO A 282 4.40 -24.65 -3.91
N ARG A 283 3.54 -25.64 -3.62
CA ARG A 283 2.60 -26.24 -4.58
C ARG A 283 1.18 -25.77 -4.29
N ALA A 284 0.46 -25.35 -5.34
CA ALA A 284 -0.91 -24.85 -5.23
C ALA A 284 -1.89 -25.93 -4.70
N GLY A 285 -2.52 -25.62 -3.57
CA GLY A 285 -3.45 -26.52 -2.87
C GLY A 285 -4.93 -26.26 -3.17
N ALA A 286 -5.80 -26.95 -2.42
CA ALA A 286 -7.23 -26.63 -2.35
C ALA A 286 -7.53 -25.34 -1.54
N GLU A 287 -6.56 -24.96 -0.70
CA GLU A 287 -6.54 -23.74 0.11
C GLU A 287 -6.10 -22.55 -0.77
N PRO A 288 -6.94 -21.51 -0.96
CA PRO A 288 -6.60 -20.35 -1.78
C PRO A 288 -5.70 -19.32 -1.10
N ARG A 289 -5.53 -19.36 0.22
CA ARG A 289 -4.58 -18.52 0.95
C ARG A 289 -3.22 -19.24 1.11
N ASP A 290 -2.47 -19.34 0.02
CA ASP A 290 -1.19 -20.06 -0.04
C ASP A 290 -0.07 -19.26 -0.74
N LEU A 291 1.19 -19.65 -0.51
CA LEU A 291 2.37 -19.00 -1.08
C LEU A 291 2.29 -18.81 -2.61
N THR A 292 1.60 -19.70 -3.32
CA THR A 292 1.42 -19.56 -4.77
C THR A 292 0.51 -18.39 -5.13
N SER A 293 -0.47 -18.07 -4.29
CA SER A 293 -1.42 -16.96 -4.48
C SER A 293 -0.80 -15.61 -4.13
N ASP A 294 0.09 -15.58 -3.13
CA ASP A 294 0.97 -14.45 -2.83
C ASP A 294 1.87 -14.09 -4.02
N VAL A 295 2.56 -15.07 -4.61
CA VAL A 295 3.42 -14.88 -5.78
C VAL A 295 2.62 -14.35 -6.98
N ARG A 296 1.42 -14.89 -7.22
CA ARG A 296 0.55 -14.40 -8.31
C ARG A 296 0.09 -12.97 -8.10
N LEU A 297 -0.23 -12.59 -6.86
CA LEU A 297 -0.69 -11.24 -6.59
C LEU A 297 0.43 -10.21 -6.74
N VAL A 298 1.64 -10.54 -6.27
CA VAL A 298 2.85 -9.75 -6.54
C VAL A 298 3.11 -9.67 -8.05
N ALA A 299 2.82 -10.73 -8.81
CA ALA A 299 2.87 -10.77 -10.27
C ALA A 299 1.76 -9.99 -10.99
N ARG A 300 0.80 -9.42 -10.26
CA ARG A 300 -0.42 -8.78 -10.82
C ARG A 300 -1.21 -9.72 -11.74
N ARG A 301 -1.29 -11.00 -11.38
CA ARG A 301 -2.04 -12.04 -12.09
C ARG A 301 -3.30 -12.42 -11.31
N ASP A 302 -4.17 -13.19 -11.96
CA ASP A 302 -5.42 -13.66 -11.37
C ASP A 302 -5.18 -14.44 -10.05
N ASN A 303 -5.98 -14.12 -9.04
CA ASN A 303 -5.89 -14.68 -7.70
C ASN A 303 -7.26 -15.23 -7.27
N ALA A 304 -7.32 -16.55 -7.07
CA ALA A 304 -8.51 -17.25 -6.59
C ALA A 304 -9.04 -16.71 -5.26
N TYR A 305 -8.19 -16.20 -4.36
CA TYR A 305 -8.67 -15.58 -3.13
C TYR A 305 -9.43 -14.28 -3.43
N ALA A 306 -8.89 -13.42 -4.31
CA ALA A 306 -9.57 -12.20 -4.76
C ALA A 306 -10.91 -12.51 -5.45
N ASP A 307 -10.97 -13.56 -6.29
CA ASP A 307 -12.22 -14.04 -6.90
C ASP A 307 -13.25 -14.46 -5.83
N GLY A 308 -12.74 -15.12 -4.79
CA GLY A 308 -13.51 -15.53 -3.62
C GLY A 308 -14.11 -14.35 -2.87
N VAL A 309 -13.33 -13.28 -2.66
CA VAL A 309 -13.82 -12.05 -2.01
C VAL A 309 -14.96 -11.42 -2.81
N VAL A 310 -14.77 -11.23 -4.12
CA VAL A 310 -15.81 -10.63 -4.98
C VAL A 310 -17.09 -11.49 -4.97
N LEU A 311 -16.95 -12.82 -4.99
CA LEU A 311 -18.10 -13.73 -4.90
C LEU A 311 -18.76 -13.72 -3.51
N ALA A 312 -17.99 -13.59 -2.44
CA ALA A 312 -18.50 -13.48 -1.08
C ALA A 312 -19.32 -12.21 -0.90
N LEU A 313 -18.86 -11.05 -1.38
CA LEU A 313 -19.62 -9.80 -1.33
C LEU A 313 -20.98 -9.92 -2.03
N ARG A 314 -21.01 -10.54 -3.21
CA ARG A 314 -22.26 -10.81 -3.93
C ARG A 314 -23.19 -11.73 -3.14
N ARG A 315 -22.67 -12.81 -2.55
CA ARG A 315 -23.47 -13.76 -1.77
C ARG A 315 -23.90 -13.24 -0.41
N ALA A 316 -23.14 -12.32 0.17
CA ALA A 316 -23.50 -11.61 1.39
C ALA A 316 -24.61 -10.57 1.17
N GLY A 317 -24.97 -10.30 -0.09
CA GLY A 317 -26.02 -9.35 -0.43
C GLY A 317 -25.57 -7.89 -0.34
N VAL A 318 -24.26 -7.62 -0.39
CA VAL A 318 -23.74 -6.24 -0.38
C VAL A 318 -24.30 -5.50 -1.60
N PRO A 319 -25.04 -4.39 -1.40
CA PRO A 319 -25.71 -3.70 -2.49
C PRO A 319 -24.71 -2.99 -3.41
N PRO A 320 -25.06 -2.79 -4.71
CA PRO A 320 -24.33 -1.84 -5.55
C PRO A 320 -24.28 -0.45 -4.90
N GLY A 321 -23.16 0.26 -5.04
CA GLY A 321 -22.93 1.56 -4.40
C GLY A 321 -22.63 1.50 -2.89
N ALA A 322 -22.55 0.30 -2.30
CA ALA A 322 -22.15 0.15 -0.91
C ALA A 322 -20.74 0.72 -0.68
N GLN A 323 -20.60 1.51 0.39
CA GLN A 323 -19.34 2.08 0.84
C GLN A 323 -18.55 1.00 1.61
N LEU A 324 -17.35 0.69 1.13
CA LEU A 324 -16.48 -0.38 1.64
C LEU A 324 -15.20 0.16 2.27
N LEU A 325 -14.87 -0.41 3.43
CA LEU A 325 -13.53 -0.39 4.02
C LEU A 325 -12.94 -1.80 3.94
N LEU A 326 -11.79 -1.96 3.29
CA LEU A 326 -11.09 -3.24 3.23
C LEU A 326 -9.99 -3.27 4.31
N VAL A 327 -9.94 -4.32 5.11
CA VAL A 327 -8.93 -4.51 6.17
C VAL A 327 -8.21 -5.82 5.91
N GLY A 328 -6.90 -5.77 5.71
CA GLY A 328 -6.14 -6.95 5.33
C GLY A 328 -4.81 -7.09 6.05
N HIS A 329 -4.42 -8.33 6.33
CA HIS A 329 -3.12 -8.66 6.92
C HIS A 329 -2.33 -9.59 6.01
N SER A 330 -1.03 -9.33 5.84
CA SER A 330 -0.13 -10.15 5.01
C SER A 330 -0.74 -10.35 3.60
N GLU A 331 -0.92 -11.59 3.11
CA GLU A 331 -1.66 -11.90 1.87
C GLU A 331 -3.01 -11.16 1.73
N GLY A 332 -3.79 -11.06 2.80
CA GLY A 332 -5.08 -10.39 2.79
C GLY A 332 -4.95 -8.88 2.55
N GLY A 333 -3.87 -8.25 2.99
CA GLY A 333 -3.57 -6.85 2.73
C GLY A 333 -3.16 -6.58 1.27
N LEU A 334 -2.40 -7.53 0.72
CA LEU A 334 -2.10 -7.64 -0.70
C LEU A 334 -3.42 -7.70 -1.51
N VAL A 335 -4.31 -8.64 -1.19
CA VAL A 335 -5.62 -8.80 -1.85
C VAL A 335 -6.51 -7.57 -1.69
N ALA A 336 -6.57 -6.97 -0.50
CA ALA A 336 -7.33 -5.75 -0.25
C ALA A 336 -6.89 -4.62 -1.19
N THR A 337 -5.57 -4.41 -1.31
CA THR A 337 -5.00 -3.35 -2.15
C THR A 337 -5.25 -3.61 -3.63
N ALA A 338 -5.12 -4.86 -4.09
CA ALA A 338 -5.42 -5.24 -5.46
C ALA A 338 -6.92 -5.04 -5.80
N LEU A 339 -7.83 -5.47 -4.92
CA LEU A 339 -9.27 -5.33 -5.10
C LEU A 339 -9.72 -3.87 -5.14
N ALA A 340 -9.07 -2.98 -4.39
CA ALA A 340 -9.38 -1.55 -4.43
C ALA A 340 -9.15 -0.91 -5.82
N ALA A 341 -8.32 -1.53 -6.68
CA ALA A 341 -8.10 -1.09 -8.06
C ALA A 341 -8.83 -1.97 -9.11
N ASP A 342 -9.53 -3.03 -8.68
CA ASP A 342 -10.08 -4.05 -9.57
C ASP A 342 -11.38 -3.56 -10.26
N PRO A 343 -11.49 -3.65 -11.60
CA PRO A 343 -12.70 -3.28 -12.33
C PRO A 343 -13.98 -3.99 -11.84
N ARG A 344 -13.87 -5.21 -11.32
CA ARG A 344 -15.00 -6.00 -10.78
C ARG A 344 -15.57 -5.39 -9.50
N MET A 345 -14.77 -4.58 -8.81
CA MET A 345 -15.17 -3.87 -7.60
C MET A 345 -15.81 -2.50 -7.87
N ARG A 346 -15.81 -2.00 -9.12
CA ARG A 346 -16.42 -0.69 -9.50
C ARG A 346 -17.91 -0.55 -9.19
N ARG A 347 -18.61 -1.66 -8.96
CA ARG A 347 -20.01 -1.66 -8.51
C ARG A 347 -20.17 -1.27 -7.04
N TYR A 348 -19.08 -1.23 -6.29
CA TYR A 348 -18.99 -0.83 -4.89
C TYR A 348 -18.13 0.42 -4.80
N ASP A 349 -18.28 1.18 -3.72
CA ASP A 349 -17.44 2.35 -3.45
C ASP A 349 -16.36 1.96 -2.43
N VAL A 350 -15.17 1.58 -2.92
CA VAL A 350 -14.04 1.26 -2.05
C VAL A 350 -13.33 2.56 -1.68
N GLU A 351 -13.66 3.11 -0.52
CA GLU A 351 -13.17 4.42 -0.09
C GLU A 351 -11.87 4.34 0.70
N ALA A 352 -11.71 3.28 1.52
CA ALA A 352 -10.55 3.13 2.38
C ALA A 352 -10.03 1.68 2.44
N VAL A 353 -8.72 1.55 2.65
CA VAL A 353 -8.03 0.27 2.86
C VAL A 353 -7.06 0.39 4.03
N LEU A 354 -7.11 -0.55 4.96
CA LEU A 354 -6.13 -0.75 6.04
C LEU A 354 -5.34 -2.02 5.77
N VAL A 355 -4.02 -1.89 5.65
CA VAL A 355 -3.09 -2.99 5.36
C VAL A 355 -2.14 -3.15 6.54
N ALA A 356 -1.99 -4.36 7.06
CA ALA A 356 -1.04 -4.70 8.11
C ALA A 356 -0.04 -5.74 7.60
N GLY A 357 1.25 -5.39 7.62
CA GLY A 357 2.34 -6.35 7.39
C GLY A 357 2.44 -6.96 5.99
N ALA A 358 1.85 -6.33 4.96
CA ALA A 358 1.87 -6.86 3.60
C ALA A 358 2.98 -6.24 2.73
N PRO A 359 3.64 -7.01 1.84
CA PRO A 359 4.58 -6.47 0.84
C PRO A 359 3.81 -5.85 -0.32
N ALA A 360 3.27 -4.64 -0.10
CA ALA A 360 2.31 -4.01 -1.00
C ALA A 360 2.92 -3.00 -1.98
N ALA A 361 4.24 -2.86 -2.06
CA ALA A 361 4.89 -1.80 -2.82
C ALA A 361 4.63 -1.92 -4.32
N ARG A 362 4.45 -3.15 -4.81
CA ARG A 362 4.14 -3.47 -6.21
C ARG A 362 2.67 -3.42 -6.55
N MET A 363 1.77 -3.10 -5.61
CA MET A 363 0.33 -3.10 -5.86
C MET A 363 -0.13 -1.94 -6.75
N PRO A 364 -1.23 -2.12 -7.53
CA PRO A 364 -1.80 -1.05 -8.34
C PRO A 364 -2.22 0.14 -7.47
N ALA A 365 -2.13 1.34 -8.02
CA ALA A 365 -2.74 2.51 -7.39
C ALA A 365 -4.27 2.40 -7.51
N SER A 366 -4.99 2.74 -6.44
CA SER A 366 -6.45 2.81 -6.41
C SER A 366 -6.91 4.24 -6.08
N GLY A 367 -8.21 4.50 -6.26
CA GLY A 367 -8.85 5.72 -5.78
C GLY A 367 -9.08 5.72 -4.26
N ALA A 368 -8.96 4.56 -3.60
CA ALA A 368 -9.15 4.43 -2.16
C ALA A 368 -8.00 5.07 -1.37
N ALA A 369 -8.28 5.57 -0.17
CA ALA A 369 -7.25 5.95 0.79
C ALA A 369 -6.66 4.70 1.45
N VAL A 370 -5.37 4.43 1.26
CA VAL A 370 -4.68 3.26 1.81
C VAL A 370 -3.78 3.66 2.98
N LEU A 371 -3.92 2.98 4.12
CA LEU A 371 -2.98 3.04 5.24
C LEU A 371 -2.30 1.69 5.37
N ALA A 372 -1.00 1.65 5.09
CA ALA A 372 -0.14 0.48 5.24
C ALA A 372 0.70 0.59 6.52
N LEU A 373 0.55 -0.38 7.42
CA LEU A 373 1.33 -0.50 8.64
C LEU A 373 2.47 -1.50 8.40
N GLU A 374 3.70 -1.10 8.74
CA GLU A 374 4.89 -1.93 8.57
C GLU A 374 5.72 -1.96 9.86
N GLY A 375 5.94 -3.15 10.44
CA GLY A 375 6.83 -3.32 11.58
C GLY A 375 8.29 -3.43 11.13
N THR A 376 9.24 -2.74 11.78
CA THR A 376 10.67 -2.88 11.44
C THR A 376 11.24 -4.26 11.79
N ALA A 377 10.62 -4.97 12.73
CA ALA A 377 10.99 -6.33 13.12
C ALA A 377 10.26 -7.40 12.29
N ASP A 378 9.33 -7.00 11.43
CA ASP A 378 8.62 -7.88 10.52
C ASP A 378 9.32 -7.89 9.15
N PRO A 379 9.87 -9.03 8.70
CA PRO A 379 10.53 -9.11 7.40
C PRO A 379 9.53 -9.12 6.23
N VAL A 380 8.25 -9.44 6.45
CA VAL A 380 7.28 -9.71 5.39
C VAL A 380 6.99 -8.49 4.50
N PRO A 381 6.77 -7.28 5.05
CA PRO A 381 6.59 -6.07 4.23
C PRO A 381 7.70 -5.80 3.22
N ALA A 382 8.92 -6.27 3.49
CA ALA A 382 10.09 -6.02 2.64
C ALA A 382 10.32 -7.10 1.57
N LEU A 383 9.51 -8.17 1.53
CA LEU A 383 9.74 -9.31 0.65
C LEU A 383 9.58 -9.00 -0.85
N ASP A 384 8.88 -7.94 -1.24
CA ASP A 384 8.80 -7.51 -2.64
C ASP A 384 10.03 -6.69 -3.10
N GLY A 385 11.00 -6.51 -2.20
CA GLY A 385 12.28 -5.84 -2.41
C GLY A 385 12.18 -4.32 -2.56
N LEU A 386 10.99 -3.75 -2.40
CA LEU A 386 10.75 -2.34 -2.62
C LEU A 386 10.15 -1.69 -1.38
N ARG A 387 10.35 -0.39 -1.25
CA ARG A 387 9.57 0.40 -0.30
C ARG A 387 8.24 0.76 -0.94
N ASN A 388 7.18 0.83 -0.14
CA ASN A 388 5.91 1.38 -0.63
C ASN A 388 6.14 2.75 -1.29
N PRO A 389 5.58 2.96 -2.50
CA PRO A 389 5.82 4.18 -3.24
C PRO A 389 5.16 5.36 -2.53
N ASP A 390 5.89 6.46 -2.38
CA ASP A 390 5.32 7.72 -1.90
C ASP A 390 4.25 8.19 -2.90
N ARG A 391 2.97 8.12 -2.52
CA ARG A 391 1.81 8.50 -3.35
C ARG A 391 0.74 9.19 -2.49
N PRO A 392 -0.06 10.11 -3.06
CA PRO A 392 -1.05 10.87 -2.30
C PRO A 392 -2.11 10.04 -1.56
N ARG A 393 -2.49 8.88 -2.11
CA ARG A 393 -3.51 7.98 -1.53
C ARG A 393 -2.93 6.75 -0.82
N LEU A 394 -1.61 6.70 -0.63
CA LEU A 394 -0.94 5.62 0.09
C LEU A 394 -0.11 6.21 1.23
N THR A 395 -0.62 6.09 2.45
CA THR A 395 0.10 6.39 3.68
C THR A 395 0.77 5.13 4.17
N THR A 396 2.10 5.11 4.28
CA THR A 396 2.86 4.03 4.93
C THR A 396 3.32 4.52 6.30
N ALA A 397 2.83 3.89 7.36
CA ALA A 397 3.24 4.17 8.74
C ALA A 397 4.07 2.98 9.25
N ARG A 398 5.39 3.19 9.30
CA ARG A 398 6.35 2.21 9.76
C ARG A 398 6.64 2.42 11.23
N PHE A 399 6.70 1.36 12.03
CA PHE A 399 6.94 1.44 13.46
C PHE A 399 8.07 0.55 13.93
N SER A 400 8.80 1.00 14.94
CA SER A 400 9.76 0.18 15.69
C SER A 400 9.32 0.02 17.15
N GLY A 401 9.44 -1.20 17.66
CA GLY A 401 9.00 -1.58 19.01
C GLY A 401 8.55 -3.04 19.04
N ARG A 402 8.72 -3.71 20.19
CA ARG A 402 8.19 -5.05 20.40
C ARG A 402 6.73 -4.94 20.86
N GLY A 403 5.81 -5.36 20.01
CA GLY A 403 4.41 -5.65 20.36
C GLY A 403 4.08 -7.10 20.03
N GLY A 404 3.11 -7.69 20.73
CA GLY A 404 2.58 -9.03 20.46
C GLY A 404 3.57 -10.19 20.60
N ALA A 405 3.09 -11.41 20.31
CA ALA A 405 3.87 -12.65 20.45
C ALA A 405 4.76 -12.94 19.22
N SER A 406 4.39 -12.43 18.04
CA SER A 406 5.11 -12.62 16.77
C SER A 406 5.25 -11.27 16.04
N PRO A 407 6.43 -10.91 15.51
CA PRO A 407 6.61 -9.67 14.75
C PRO A 407 5.65 -9.51 13.57
N HIS A 408 5.27 -10.62 12.92
CA HIS A 408 4.31 -10.66 11.81
C HIS A 408 2.87 -11.00 12.27
N GLY A 409 2.59 -10.89 13.57
CA GLY A 409 1.28 -11.22 14.13
C GLY A 409 0.30 -10.06 14.04
N LEU A 410 -0.98 -10.34 13.78
CA LEU A 410 -2.06 -9.36 13.83
C LEU A 410 -2.14 -8.62 15.19
N ASP A 411 -1.89 -9.32 16.30
CA ASP A 411 -1.86 -8.72 17.64
C ASP A 411 -0.80 -7.63 17.78
N THR A 412 0.36 -7.83 17.13
CA THR A 412 1.46 -6.86 17.08
C THR A 412 1.04 -5.61 16.32
N TYR A 413 0.44 -5.80 15.15
CA TYR A 413 -0.08 -4.70 14.35
C TYR A 413 -1.25 -3.98 15.02
N ALA A 414 -2.14 -4.68 15.71
CA ALA A 414 -3.22 -4.08 16.49
C ALA A 414 -2.68 -3.25 17.68
N ALA A 415 -1.68 -3.76 18.39
CA ALA A 415 -1.01 -3.05 19.48
C ALA A 415 -0.25 -1.81 18.99
N ALA A 416 0.40 -1.90 17.82
CA ALA A 416 1.03 -0.74 17.19
C ALA A 416 -0.05 0.27 16.75
N ALA A 417 -1.11 -0.18 16.09
CA ALA A 417 -2.19 0.71 15.63
C ALA A 417 -2.91 1.45 16.77
N ALA A 418 -2.87 0.95 18.00
CA ALA A 418 -3.38 1.67 19.17
C ALA A 418 -2.56 2.92 19.52
N GLN A 419 -1.32 3.00 19.01
CA GLN A 419 -0.36 4.09 19.21
C GLN A 419 -0.08 4.84 17.91
N LEU A 420 -0.99 4.75 16.91
CA LEU A 420 -0.84 5.42 15.62
C LEU A 420 -0.61 6.93 15.82
N PRO A 421 0.31 7.57 15.07
CA PRO A 421 0.63 8.97 15.25
C PRO A 421 -0.46 9.84 14.62
N VAL A 422 -1.61 9.97 15.30
CA VAL A 422 -2.82 10.66 14.78
C VAL A 422 -2.61 12.15 14.48
N GLY A 423 -1.55 12.77 15.00
CA GLY A 423 -1.15 14.14 14.67
C GLY A 423 -0.39 14.29 13.35
N ASP A 424 0.07 13.19 12.74
CA ASP A 424 0.70 13.23 11.42
C ASP A 424 -0.37 13.52 10.34
N PRO A 425 -0.15 14.49 9.42
CA PRO A 425 -1.15 14.86 8.41
C PRO A 425 -1.58 13.71 7.49
N SER A 426 -0.68 12.78 7.14
CA SER A 426 -1.00 11.64 6.27
C SER A 426 -1.85 10.60 6.99
N VAL A 427 -1.59 10.38 8.28
CA VAL A 427 -2.41 9.52 9.13
C VAL A 427 -3.77 10.17 9.38
N ALA A 428 -3.80 11.44 9.77
CA ALA A 428 -5.03 12.20 9.99
C ALA A 428 -5.90 12.24 8.72
N GLY A 429 -5.29 12.44 7.55
CA GLY A 429 -5.99 12.41 6.27
C GLY A 429 -6.65 11.07 5.98
N TRP A 430 -5.97 9.95 6.26
CA TRP A 430 -6.58 8.63 6.13
C TRP A 430 -7.71 8.41 7.15
N LEU A 431 -7.51 8.83 8.42
CA LEU A 431 -8.52 8.73 9.47
C LEU A 431 -9.78 9.56 9.15
N ALA A 432 -9.63 10.70 8.48
CA ALA A 432 -10.75 11.52 8.03
C ALA A 432 -11.61 10.76 7.00
N VAL A 433 -10.99 10.02 6.07
CA VAL A 433 -11.70 9.17 5.12
C VAL A 433 -12.33 7.95 5.81
N ALA A 434 -11.60 7.30 6.72
CA ALA A 434 -12.08 6.11 7.42
C ALA A 434 -13.09 6.41 8.55
N GLY A 435 -13.21 7.68 8.97
CA GLY A 435 -14.03 8.14 10.10
C GLY A 435 -15.45 7.59 10.13
N PRO A 436 -16.19 7.54 9.00
CA PRO A 436 -17.54 7.00 9.00
C PRO A 436 -17.66 5.51 9.36
N TRP A 437 -16.60 4.70 9.18
CA TRP A 437 -16.56 3.30 9.62
C TRP A 437 -16.14 3.14 11.09
N LEU A 438 -15.53 4.18 11.66
CA LEU A 438 -14.98 4.22 13.01
C LEU A 438 -15.86 5.03 13.99
N ALA A 439 -17.05 5.43 13.54
CA ALA A 439 -17.94 6.29 14.30
C ALA A 439 -18.44 5.58 15.58
N PRO A 440 -18.23 6.16 16.78
CA PRO A 440 -18.77 5.62 18.02
C PRO A 440 -20.30 5.46 17.96
N GLY A 441 -20.82 4.40 18.58
CA GLY A 441 -22.25 4.09 18.58
C GLY A 441 -22.75 3.32 17.34
N SER A 442 -21.87 3.02 16.38
CA SER A 442 -22.22 2.16 15.25
C SER A 442 -22.44 0.71 15.68
N SER A 443 -23.40 0.03 15.05
CA SER A 443 -23.68 -1.40 15.26
C SER A 443 -23.10 -2.23 14.11
N ALA A 444 -22.49 -3.36 14.43
CA ALA A 444 -21.78 -4.25 13.51
C ALA A 444 -22.35 -5.67 13.55
N GLU A 445 -22.77 -6.17 12.39
CA GLU A 445 -23.17 -7.58 12.20
C GLU A 445 -22.20 -8.25 11.22
N THR A 446 -21.49 -9.28 11.67
CA THR A 446 -20.45 -9.94 10.87
C THR A 446 -20.95 -11.25 10.28
N SER A 447 -20.68 -11.48 9.00
CA SER A 447 -20.85 -12.77 8.33
C SER A 447 -19.49 -13.34 7.91
N ARG A 448 -19.32 -14.66 8.01
CA ARG A 448 -18.07 -15.37 7.69
C ARG A 448 -18.24 -16.22 6.44
N TRP A 449 -17.26 -16.15 5.54
CA TRP A 449 -17.31 -16.80 4.23
C TRP A 449 -16.03 -17.57 3.97
N SER A 450 -16.14 -18.88 3.81
CA SER A 450 -15.03 -19.73 3.37
C SER A 450 -14.91 -19.73 1.86
N VAL A 451 -13.68 -19.68 1.36
CA VAL A 451 -13.29 -19.77 -0.05
C VAL A 451 -12.49 -21.05 -0.23
N ARG A 452 -12.82 -21.85 -1.23
CA ARG A 452 -12.04 -23.06 -1.58
C ARG A 452 -11.85 -23.15 -3.09
N ARG A 453 -10.65 -23.55 -3.51
CA ARG A 453 -10.40 -23.90 -4.93
C ARG A 453 -11.07 -25.23 -5.26
N VAL A 454 -11.69 -25.31 -6.42
CA VAL A 454 -12.21 -26.53 -7.02
C VAL A 454 -11.23 -26.97 -8.10
N GLY A 455 -10.87 -28.26 -8.13
CA GLY A 455 -10.11 -28.82 -9.25
C GLY A 455 -10.92 -28.76 -10.55
N PRO A 456 -10.29 -28.97 -11.73
CA PRO A 456 -11.04 -29.10 -12.97
C PRO A 456 -12.09 -30.22 -12.81
N ARG A 457 -13.32 -29.96 -13.28
CA ARG A 457 -14.29 -31.04 -13.51
C ARG A 457 -13.58 -32.08 -14.37
N ALA A 458 -13.51 -33.34 -13.92
CA ALA A 458 -13.20 -34.42 -14.83
C ALA A 458 -14.21 -34.30 -15.98
N ALA A 459 -13.71 -34.10 -17.20
CA ALA A 459 -14.54 -34.21 -18.39
C ALA A 459 -15.13 -35.63 -18.39
N PRO A 460 -16.41 -35.80 -18.77
CA PRO A 460 -17.07 -37.09 -18.78
C PRO A 460 -16.34 -38.11 -19.65
#